data_AF-A0A3N0W6X0-F1
#
_entry.id   AF-A0A3N0W6X0-F1
#
_cell.length_a   1.000
_cell.length_b   1.000
_cell.length_c   1.000
_cell.angle_alpha   90.00
_cell.angle_beta   90.00
_cell.angle_gamma   90.00
#
_symmetry.space_group_name_H-M   'P 1'
#
loop_
_entity.id
_entity.type
_entity.pdbx_description
1 polymer ?
#
loop_
_entity_poly.entity_id
_entity_poly.type
_entity_poly.pdbx_seq_one_letter_code
_entity_poly.pdbx_strand_id
1 'polypeptide(L)'
;MEPDKLDKFFDYFKWVIITLAVSTVTLIVSDLFKERDQDIKELEYFDKYVNDVKNEDRPLVRLQLAKYLSIVAPSGEMKKSWTNYYQTIKQEYDEYIKAQSSLKQDTAIVNPTPSQMKKIEENQRKVDLFETPLSSTTNENNSEWFIIAGGNENIDDANSKLEKATKINHNSSIIKKGNSYRTVLMGYNSKLEAESQLQLVKKQINPTSYIVRKFLWCNAIEKNDECLVCK
;
A
#
# COMPACT_ATOMS: atom_id res chain seq x y z
N MET A 1 -72.90 19.62 33.68
CA MET A 1 -71.47 19.61 34.05
C MET A 1 -71.13 21.03 34.44
N GLU A 2 -70.62 21.28 35.65
CA GLU A 2 -70.31 22.64 36.11
C GLU A 2 -69.23 23.26 35.20
N PRO A 3 -69.37 24.54 34.77
CA PRO A 3 -68.44 25.19 33.85
C PRO A 3 -66.98 25.09 34.32
N ASP A 4 -66.73 25.26 35.62
CA ASP A 4 -65.39 25.16 36.22
C ASP A 4 -64.73 23.78 36.09
N LYS A 5 -65.53 22.70 36.09
CA LYS A 5 -65.02 21.33 35.89
C LYS A 5 -64.66 21.07 34.43
N LEU A 6 -65.39 21.72 33.52
CA LEU A 6 -65.21 21.59 32.08
C LEU A 6 -63.97 22.34 31.61
N ASP A 7 -63.71 23.53 32.18
CA ASP A 7 -62.47 24.29 31.96
C ASP A 7 -61.23 23.55 32.50
N LYS A 8 -61.29 23.03 33.73
CA LYS A 8 -60.19 22.22 34.29
C LYS A 8 -59.90 20.96 33.47
N PHE A 9 -60.93 20.32 32.91
CA PHE A 9 -60.77 19.17 32.03
C PHE A 9 -60.07 19.56 30.72
N PHE A 10 -60.47 20.68 30.11
CA PHE A 10 -59.82 21.18 28.90
C PHE A 10 -58.36 21.58 29.15
N ASP A 11 -58.05 22.20 30.29
CA ASP A 11 -56.69 22.59 30.61
C ASP A 11 -55.78 21.39 30.91
N TYR A 12 -56.30 20.36 31.59
CA TYR A 12 -55.60 19.09 31.73
C TYR A 12 -55.35 18.42 30.38
N PHE A 13 -56.36 18.37 29.52
CA PHE A 13 -56.26 17.74 28.20
C PHE A 13 -55.25 18.46 27.29
N LYS A 14 -55.21 19.80 27.31
CA LYS A 14 -54.18 20.59 26.63
C LYS A 14 -52.78 20.23 27.11
N TRP A 15 -52.58 20.11 28.43
CA TRP A 15 -51.30 19.73 29.02
C TRP A 15 -50.85 18.33 28.57
N VAL A 16 -51.79 17.37 28.54
CA VAL A 16 -51.52 16.01 28.05
C VAL A 16 -51.10 16.02 26.58
N ILE A 17 -51.83 16.74 25.71
CA ILE A 17 -51.49 16.83 24.28
C ILE A 17 -50.13 17.46 24.07
N ILE A 18 -49.83 18.57 24.76
CA ILE A 18 -48.54 19.27 24.63
C ILE A 18 -47.40 18.34 25.06
N THR A 19 -47.55 17.64 26.18
CA THR A 19 -46.53 16.72 26.69
C THR A 19 -46.31 15.54 25.74
N LEU A 20 -47.40 14.98 25.19
CA LEU A 20 -47.32 13.89 24.21
C LEU A 20 -46.62 14.34 22.92
N ALA A 21 -46.98 15.51 22.40
CA ALA A 21 -46.37 16.07 21.20
C ALA A 21 -44.87 16.33 21.38
N VAL A 22 -44.49 16.99 22.48
CA VAL A 22 -43.07 17.24 22.81
C VAL A 22 -42.30 15.94 22.98
N SER A 23 -42.88 14.96 23.68
CA SER A 23 -42.24 13.65 23.87
C SER A 23 -42.01 12.92 22.54
N THR A 24 -43.01 12.97 21.64
CA THR A 24 -42.92 12.30 20.33
C THR A 24 -41.85 12.94 19.45
N VAL A 25 -41.80 14.28 19.38
CA VAL A 25 -40.76 15.00 18.65
C VAL A 25 -39.38 14.72 19.25
N THR A 26 -39.27 14.66 20.57
CA THR A 26 -38.00 14.35 21.26
C THR A 26 -37.51 12.95 20.93
N LEU A 27 -38.40 11.95 20.86
CA LEU A 27 -38.04 10.58 20.47
C LEU A 27 -37.57 10.52 19.01
N ILE A 28 -38.29 11.15 18.09
CA ILE A 28 -37.90 11.20 16.66
C ILE A 28 -36.52 11.85 16.51
N VAL A 29 -36.32 13.00 17.14
CA VAL A 29 -35.04 13.73 17.08
C VAL A 29 -33.92 12.92 17.73
N SER A 30 -34.19 12.26 18.86
CA SER A 30 -33.20 11.41 19.53
C SER A 30 -32.79 10.21 18.68
N ASP A 31 -33.73 9.58 17.98
CA ASP A 31 -33.40 8.45 17.11
C ASP A 31 -32.62 8.90 15.88
N LEU A 32 -32.95 10.07 15.31
CA LEU A 32 -32.21 10.67 14.20
C LEU A 32 -30.76 11.03 14.61
N PHE A 33 -30.54 11.51 15.84
CA PHE A 33 -29.20 11.72 16.37
C PHE A 33 -28.43 10.42 16.61
N LYS A 34 -29.10 9.36 17.10
CA LYS A 34 -28.46 8.04 17.26
C LYS A 34 -28.00 7.45 15.94
N GLU A 35 -28.80 7.57 14.88
CA GLU A 35 -28.43 7.12 13.53
C GLU A 35 -27.18 7.84 13.05
N ARG A 36 -27.10 9.17 13.22
CA ARG A 36 -25.91 9.94 12.84
C ARG A 36 -24.67 9.64 13.67
N ASP A 37 -24.83 9.44 14.98
CA ASP A 37 -23.71 9.02 15.83
C ASP A 37 -23.20 7.63 15.45
N GLN A 38 -24.09 6.74 15.01
CA GLN A 38 -23.71 5.43 14.49
C GLN A 38 -22.97 5.56 13.14
N ASP A 39 -23.48 6.37 12.21
CA ASP A 39 -22.82 6.65 10.93
C ASP A 39 -21.39 7.19 11.13
N ILE A 40 -21.21 8.12 12.07
CA ILE A 40 -19.88 8.68 12.39
C ILE A 40 -18.95 7.60 12.93
N LYS A 41 -19.41 6.75 13.86
CA LYS A 41 -18.62 5.66 14.41
C LYS A 41 -18.25 4.62 13.35
N GLU A 42 -19.16 4.33 12.42
CA GLU A 42 -18.89 3.45 11.29
C GLU A 42 -17.83 4.06 10.37
N LEU A 43 -17.90 5.36 10.07
CA LEU A 43 -16.86 6.06 9.31
C LEU A 43 -15.48 6.03 10.00
N GLU A 44 -15.42 6.32 11.30
CA GLU A 44 -14.17 6.26 12.08
C GLU A 44 -13.56 4.86 12.10
N TYR A 45 -14.37 3.83 12.29
CA TYR A 45 -13.91 2.44 12.23
C TYR A 45 -13.37 2.08 10.84
N PHE A 46 -14.01 2.59 9.78
CA PHE A 46 -13.59 2.33 8.40
C PHE A 46 -12.40 3.16 7.92
N ASP A 47 -12.12 4.32 8.52
CA ASP A 47 -10.93 5.13 8.21
C ASP A 47 -9.63 4.36 8.43
N LYS A 48 -9.59 3.51 9.46
CA LYS A 48 -8.46 2.60 9.70
C LYS A 48 -8.18 1.69 8.48
N TYR A 49 -9.22 1.10 7.90
CA TYR A 49 -9.07 0.21 6.74
C TYR A 49 -8.75 0.97 5.46
N VAL A 50 -9.23 2.23 5.32
CA VAL A 50 -8.81 3.11 4.23
C VAL A 50 -7.30 3.33 4.27
N ASN A 51 -6.75 3.57 5.46
CA ASN A 51 -5.31 3.74 5.65
C ASN A 51 -4.52 2.46 5.37
N ASP A 52 -5.04 1.29 5.73
CA ASP A 52 -4.44 0.00 5.38
C ASP A 52 -4.37 -0.20 3.84
N VAL A 53 -5.42 0.19 3.11
CA VAL A 53 -5.43 0.15 1.63
C VAL A 53 -4.42 1.14 1.04
N LYS A 54 -4.35 2.37 1.57
CA LYS A 54 -3.46 3.43 1.07
C LYS A 54 -1.99 3.10 1.27
N ASN A 55 -1.65 2.45 2.37
CA ASN A 55 -0.27 2.15 2.76
C ASN A 55 0.22 0.79 2.26
N GLU A 56 -0.64 -0.02 1.63
CA GLU A 56 -0.24 -1.30 1.06
C GLU A 56 0.38 -1.11 -0.33
N ASP A 57 1.66 -1.43 -0.42
CA ASP A 57 2.46 -1.33 -1.65
C ASP A 57 2.23 -2.49 -2.62
N ARG A 58 1.77 -3.65 -2.13
CA ARG A 58 1.60 -4.84 -2.98
C ARG A 58 0.29 -4.75 -3.75
N PRO A 59 0.31 -4.70 -5.09
CA PRO A 59 -0.91 -4.44 -5.86
C PRO A 59 -1.99 -5.51 -5.70
N LEU A 60 -1.59 -6.78 -5.58
CA LEU A 60 -2.53 -7.89 -5.33
C LEU A 60 -3.22 -7.77 -3.96
N VAL A 61 -2.48 -7.37 -2.93
CA VAL A 61 -3.05 -7.23 -1.58
C VAL A 61 -4.00 -6.05 -1.53
N ARG A 62 -3.65 -4.93 -2.18
CA ARG A 62 -4.54 -3.77 -2.36
C ARG A 62 -5.86 -4.16 -3.04
N LEU A 63 -5.81 -4.96 -4.12
CA LEU A 63 -7.01 -5.49 -4.76
C LEU A 63 -7.84 -6.38 -3.82
N GLN A 64 -7.19 -7.27 -3.05
CA GLN A 64 -7.88 -8.14 -2.09
C GLN A 64 -8.56 -7.36 -0.96
N LEU A 65 -7.91 -6.30 -0.45
CA LEU A 65 -8.49 -5.40 0.54
C LEU A 65 -9.68 -4.64 -0.04
N ALA A 66 -9.55 -4.08 -1.25
CA ALA A 66 -10.66 -3.42 -1.93
C ALA A 66 -11.86 -4.37 -2.14
N LYS A 67 -11.59 -5.63 -2.54
CA LYS A 67 -12.61 -6.68 -2.66
C LYS A 67 -13.29 -6.94 -1.32
N TYR A 68 -12.51 -7.13 -0.26
CA TYR A 68 -13.04 -7.40 1.07
C TYR A 68 -13.96 -6.25 1.53
N LEU A 69 -13.49 -5.00 1.42
CA LEU A 69 -14.25 -3.81 1.82
C LEU A 69 -15.53 -3.61 0.98
N SER A 70 -15.52 -3.99 -0.31
CA SER A 70 -16.75 -3.96 -1.12
C SER A 70 -17.85 -4.90 -0.62
N ILE A 71 -17.47 -5.95 0.11
CA ILE A 71 -18.40 -6.96 0.65
C ILE A 71 -18.86 -6.54 2.05
N VAL A 72 -17.92 -6.17 2.93
CA VAL A 72 -18.18 -5.95 4.36
C VAL A 72 -18.56 -4.52 4.73
N ALA A 73 -18.43 -3.55 3.82
CA ALA A 73 -18.82 -2.17 4.08
C ALA A 73 -20.33 -2.07 4.43
N PRO A 74 -20.71 -1.13 5.32
CA PRO A 74 -22.10 -0.86 5.68
C PRO A 74 -22.94 -0.50 4.45
N SER A 75 -24.20 -0.92 4.45
CA SER A 75 -25.14 -0.60 3.37
C SER A 75 -25.26 0.90 3.12
N GLY A 76 -25.66 1.27 1.90
CA GLY A 76 -25.79 2.68 1.50
C GLY A 76 -24.59 3.15 0.67
N GLU A 77 -24.26 4.44 0.78
CA GLU A 77 -23.24 5.08 -0.06
C GLU A 77 -21.82 4.55 0.19
N MET A 78 -21.51 4.09 1.42
CA MET A 78 -20.18 3.53 1.72
C MET A 78 -19.93 2.23 0.96
N LYS A 79 -20.85 1.25 1.03
CA LYS A 79 -20.75 0.01 0.26
C LYS A 79 -20.73 0.24 -1.25
N LYS A 80 -21.53 1.19 -1.74
CA LYS A 80 -21.51 1.58 -3.14
C LYS A 80 -20.15 2.14 -3.57
N SER A 81 -19.56 3.04 -2.76
CA SER A 81 -18.25 3.62 -3.02
C SER A 81 -17.15 2.56 -3.06
N TRP A 82 -17.12 1.64 -2.09
CA TRP A 82 -16.15 0.54 -2.09
C TRP A 82 -16.35 -0.45 -3.23
N THR A 83 -17.60 -0.71 -3.62
CA THR A 83 -17.90 -1.56 -4.77
C THR A 83 -17.39 -0.94 -6.06
N ASN A 84 -17.64 0.36 -6.26
CA ASN A 84 -17.13 1.09 -7.43
C ASN A 84 -15.60 1.11 -7.45
N TYR A 85 -14.98 1.42 -6.31
CA TYR A 85 -13.53 1.42 -6.18
C TYR A 85 -12.92 0.05 -6.51
N TYR A 86 -13.49 -1.04 -5.98
CA TYR A 86 -13.04 -2.39 -6.31
C TYR A 86 -13.18 -2.70 -7.80
N GLN A 87 -14.27 -2.29 -8.45
CA GLN A 87 -14.45 -2.50 -9.88
C GLN A 87 -13.38 -1.77 -10.71
N THR A 88 -13.06 -0.52 -10.36
CA THR A 88 -12.01 0.27 -11.00
C THR A 88 -10.63 -0.38 -10.81
N ILE A 89 -10.25 -0.67 -9.56
CA ILE A 89 -8.94 -1.29 -9.29
C ILE A 89 -8.80 -2.67 -9.91
N LYS A 90 -9.89 -3.45 -10.00
CA LYS A 90 -9.87 -4.74 -10.69
C LYS A 90 -9.54 -4.58 -12.16
N GLN A 91 -10.16 -3.61 -12.85
CA GLN A 91 -9.86 -3.33 -14.25
C GLN A 91 -8.40 -2.89 -14.43
N GLU A 92 -7.91 -1.99 -13.58
CA GLU A 92 -6.52 -1.54 -13.60
C GLU A 92 -5.54 -2.68 -13.32
N TYR A 93 -5.87 -3.59 -12.39
CA TYR A 93 -5.07 -4.78 -12.09
C TYR A 93 -4.97 -5.71 -13.29
N ASP A 94 -6.07 -5.94 -14.00
CA ASP A 94 -6.08 -6.77 -15.20
C ASP A 94 -5.21 -6.16 -16.31
N GLU A 95 -5.22 -4.84 -16.47
CA GLU A 95 -4.32 -4.12 -17.37
C GLU A 95 -2.86 -4.22 -16.93
N TYR A 96 -2.59 -4.09 -15.64
CA TYR A 96 -1.26 -4.24 -15.04
C TYR A 96 -0.66 -5.64 -15.33
N ILE A 97 -1.42 -6.72 -15.11
CA ILE A 97 -0.94 -8.08 -15.38
C ILE A 97 -0.66 -8.31 -16.87
N LYS A 98 -1.50 -7.75 -17.75
CA LYS A 98 -1.25 -7.78 -19.21
C LYS A 98 0.03 -7.02 -19.57
N ALA A 99 0.21 -5.81 -19.05
CA ALA A 99 1.39 -4.99 -19.30
C ALA A 99 2.66 -5.70 -18.79
N GLN A 100 2.63 -6.26 -17.58
CA GLN A 100 3.76 -7.01 -17.01
C GLN A 100 4.11 -8.25 -17.86
N SER A 101 3.10 -8.96 -18.36
CA SER A 101 3.32 -10.14 -19.22
C SER A 101 3.93 -9.75 -20.56
N SER A 102 3.46 -8.65 -21.17
CA SER A 102 4.03 -8.11 -22.41
C SER A 102 5.48 -7.68 -22.23
N LEU A 103 5.81 -6.97 -21.14
CA LEU A 103 7.19 -6.57 -20.84
C LEU A 103 8.14 -7.77 -20.72
N LYS A 104 7.70 -8.86 -20.08
CA LYS A 104 8.49 -10.10 -20.00
C LYS A 104 8.78 -10.70 -21.38
N GLN A 105 7.82 -10.61 -22.31
CA GLN A 105 8.03 -11.07 -23.69
C GLN A 105 8.94 -10.10 -24.47
N ASP A 106 8.78 -8.80 -24.26
CA ASP A 106 9.52 -7.76 -24.97
C ASP A 106 11.00 -7.72 -24.55
N THR A 107 11.35 -8.08 -23.30
CA THR A 107 12.75 -8.22 -22.86
C THR A 107 13.56 -9.29 -23.61
N ALA A 108 12.90 -10.19 -24.35
CA ALA A 108 13.56 -11.19 -25.18
C ALA A 108 13.89 -10.68 -26.60
N ILE A 109 13.43 -9.49 -26.99
CA ILE A 109 13.63 -8.93 -28.33
C ILE A 109 14.98 -8.21 -28.41
N VAL A 110 15.86 -8.71 -29.28
CA VAL A 110 17.15 -8.05 -29.58
C VAL A 110 16.93 -7.01 -30.68
N ASN A 111 17.22 -5.73 -30.40
CA ASN A 111 17.02 -4.55 -31.27
C ASN A 111 15.54 -4.24 -31.59
N PRO A 112 14.77 -3.67 -30.64
CA PRO A 112 13.38 -3.30 -30.86
C PRO A 112 13.22 -2.17 -31.88
N THR A 113 12.18 -2.25 -32.70
CA THR A 113 11.75 -1.18 -33.61
C THR A 113 11.16 0.01 -32.84
N PRO A 114 11.12 1.23 -33.42
CA PRO A 114 10.54 2.40 -32.75
C PRO A 114 9.10 2.24 -32.27
N SER A 115 8.29 1.45 -32.96
CA SER A 115 6.92 1.14 -32.55
C SER A 115 6.88 0.17 -31.37
N GLN A 116 7.81 -0.78 -31.29
CA GLN A 116 7.97 -1.67 -30.14
C GLN A 116 8.49 -0.90 -28.92
N MET A 117 9.45 0.02 -29.11
CA MET A 117 9.95 0.87 -28.01
C MET A 117 8.83 1.69 -27.37
N LYS A 118 7.94 2.30 -28.17
CA LYS A 118 6.76 3.01 -27.65
C LYS A 118 5.83 2.11 -26.83
N LYS A 119 5.56 0.89 -27.30
CA LYS A 119 4.72 -0.07 -26.56
C LYS A 119 5.35 -0.51 -25.25
N ILE A 120 6.67 -0.72 -25.24
CA ILE A 120 7.42 -1.04 -24.02
C ILE A 120 7.30 0.11 -23.03
N GLU A 121 7.49 1.36 -23.47
CA GLU A 121 7.35 2.56 -22.64
C GLU A 121 5.91 2.70 -22.08
N GLU A 122 4.88 2.50 -22.91
CA GLU A 122 3.49 2.53 -22.48
C GLU A 122 3.16 1.44 -21.45
N ASN A 123 3.60 0.19 -21.69
CA ASN A 123 3.41 -0.91 -20.75
C ASN A 123 4.17 -0.67 -19.45
N GLN A 124 5.38 -0.12 -19.51
CA GLN A 124 6.17 0.24 -18.35
C GLN A 124 5.46 1.30 -17.52
N ARG A 125 4.95 2.35 -18.17
CA ARG A 125 4.17 3.41 -17.50
C ARG A 125 2.95 2.84 -16.78
N LYS A 126 2.24 1.87 -17.37
CA LYS A 126 1.10 1.20 -16.72
C LYS A 126 1.53 0.42 -15.48
N VAL A 127 2.66 -0.28 -15.57
CA VAL A 127 3.23 -1.00 -14.43
C VAL A 127 3.63 -0.04 -13.32
N ASP A 128 4.37 1.01 -13.65
CA ASP A 128 4.86 1.99 -12.68
C ASP A 128 3.71 2.70 -11.97
N LEU A 129 2.70 3.14 -12.72
CA LEU A 129 1.54 3.82 -12.16
C LEU A 129 0.79 2.95 -11.14
N PHE A 130 0.70 1.65 -11.39
CA PHE A 130 -0.03 0.73 -10.51
C PHE A 130 0.81 0.22 -9.32
N GLU A 131 2.13 0.08 -9.50
CA GLU A 131 3.07 -0.26 -8.43
C GLU A 131 3.40 0.93 -7.51
N THR A 132 3.08 2.16 -7.95
CA THR A 132 3.27 3.36 -7.13
C THR A 132 2.35 3.29 -5.90
N PRO A 133 2.89 3.55 -4.69
CA PRO A 133 2.09 3.65 -3.47
C PRO A 133 1.04 4.76 -3.58
N LEU A 134 -0.16 4.53 -3.04
CA LEU A 134 -1.22 5.56 -3.00
C LEU A 134 -0.96 6.65 -1.95
N SER A 135 -0.01 6.40 -1.05
CA SER A 135 0.37 7.25 0.06
C SER A 135 1.78 7.77 -0.19
N SER A 136 1.95 9.10 -0.26
CA SER A 136 3.27 9.75 -0.31
C SER A 136 4.03 9.69 1.03
N THR A 137 3.43 9.07 2.05
CA THR A 137 4.01 8.92 3.40
C THR A 137 5.10 7.83 3.49
N THR A 138 5.51 7.27 2.36
CA THR A 138 6.76 6.53 2.27
C THR A 138 7.90 7.53 2.38
N ASN A 139 8.53 7.58 3.57
CA ASN A 139 9.82 8.22 3.81
C ASN A 139 10.67 8.19 2.52
N GLU A 140 11.21 9.32 2.08
CA GLU A 140 11.96 9.49 0.82
C GLU A 140 13.17 8.53 0.67
N ASN A 141 13.47 7.73 1.70
CA ASN A 141 14.47 6.66 1.72
C ASN A 141 13.91 5.23 1.47
N ASN A 142 12.61 5.05 1.22
CA ASN A 142 11.92 3.74 1.17
C ASN A 142 11.76 3.12 -0.23
N SER A 143 12.05 3.84 -1.31
CA SER A 143 11.97 3.36 -2.69
C SER A 143 13.26 2.68 -3.18
N GLU A 144 14.30 2.64 -2.35
CA GLU A 144 15.59 2.08 -2.73
C GLU A 144 15.55 0.55 -2.87
N TRP A 145 16.10 0.05 -3.97
CA TRP A 145 16.28 -1.37 -4.25
C TRP A 145 17.74 -1.78 -4.02
N PHE A 146 17.91 -3.00 -3.54
CA PHE A 146 19.20 -3.62 -3.30
C PHE A 146 19.39 -4.83 -4.20
N ILE A 147 20.62 -5.05 -4.67
CA ILE A 147 21.03 -6.34 -5.22
C ILE A 147 21.87 -7.05 -4.16
N ILE A 148 21.40 -8.20 -3.70
CA ILE A 148 22.14 -9.07 -2.79
C ILE A 148 23.04 -9.97 -3.62
N ALA A 149 24.34 -9.68 -3.64
CA ALA A 149 25.33 -10.40 -4.44
C ALA A 149 25.84 -11.68 -3.75
N GLY A 150 25.56 -11.85 -2.46
CA GLY A 150 25.88 -13.08 -1.73
C GLY A 150 25.86 -12.86 -0.23
N GLY A 151 26.04 -13.93 0.53
CA GLY A 151 26.35 -13.82 1.95
C GLY A 151 27.25 -14.92 2.44
N ASN A 152 28.08 -14.54 3.40
CA ASN A 152 29.09 -15.38 4.02
C ASN A 152 28.99 -15.26 5.54
N GLU A 153 29.58 -16.20 6.25
CA GLU A 153 29.68 -16.15 7.72
C GLU A 153 30.86 -15.28 8.17
N ASN A 154 31.91 -15.21 7.35
CA ASN A 154 33.08 -14.35 7.56
C ASN A 154 33.02 -13.07 6.71
N ILE A 155 33.48 -11.96 7.27
CA ILE A 155 33.61 -10.66 6.62
C ILE A 155 34.70 -10.66 5.54
N ASP A 156 35.77 -11.43 5.68
CA ASP A 156 36.87 -11.47 4.70
C ASP A 156 36.41 -11.98 3.34
N ASP A 157 35.62 -13.04 3.33
CA ASP A 157 35.02 -13.57 2.10
C ASP A 157 34.04 -12.56 1.48
N ALA A 158 33.37 -11.75 2.32
CA ALA A 158 32.45 -10.72 1.87
C ALA A 158 33.21 -9.53 1.26
N ASN A 159 34.41 -9.21 1.78
CA ASN A 159 35.31 -8.19 1.23
C ASN A 159 35.79 -8.56 -0.18
N SER A 160 36.16 -9.81 -0.44
CA SER A 160 36.53 -10.26 -1.80
C SER A 160 35.40 -10.08 -2.81
N LYS A 161 34.14 -10.32 -2.40
CA LYS A 161 32.96 -10.06 -3.23
C LYS A 161 32.67 -8.57 -3.37
N LEU A 162 32.91 -7.78 -2.32
CA LEU A 162 32.72 -6.33 -2.33
C LEU A 162 33.63 -5.66 -3.36
N GLU A 163 34.89 -6.08 -3.50
CA GLU A 163 35.81 -5.55 -4.53
C GLU A 163 35.30 -5.74 -5.97
N LYS A 164 34.54 -6.81 -6.23
CA LYS A 164 33.89 -7.03 -7.52
C LYS A 164 32.62 -6.20 -7.64
N ALA A 165 31.86 -6.08 -6.55
CA ALA A 165 30.63 -5.30 -6.50
C ALA A 165 30.90 -3.80 -6.71
N THR A 166 31.94 -3.24 -6.11
CA THR A 166 32.31 -1.82 -6.24
C THR A 166 32.72 -1.43 -7.65
N LYS A 167 33.23 -2.38 -8.46
CA LYS A 167 33.51 -2.18 -9.89
C LYS A 167 32.24 -2.06 -10.74
N ILE A 168 31.14 -2.68 -10.30
CA ILE A 168 29.84 -2.61 -10.98
C ILE A 168 29.06 -1.39 -10.46
N ASN A 169 29.03 -1.21 -9.14
CA ASN A 169 28.35 -0.12 -8.47
C ASN A 169 29.18 0.38 -7.28
N HIS A 170 29.67 1.61 -7.37
CA HIS A 170 30.49 2.25 -6.33
C HIS A 170 29.81 2.36 -4.97
N ASN A 171 28.46 2.36 -4.92
CA ASN A 171 27.69 2.39 -3.68
C ASN A 171 27.53 1.01 -3.02
N SER A 172 28.30 0.01 -3.45
CA SER A 172 28.28 -1.31 -2.82
C SER A 172 28.84 -1.28 -1.42
N SER A 173 28.26 -2.06 -0.51
CA SER A 173 28.76 -2.21 0.85
C SER A 173 28.50 -3.61 1.39
N ILE A 174 29.02 -3.88 2.59
CA ILE A 174 28.71 -5.08 3.36
C ILE A 174 27.68 -4.71 4.41
N ILE A 175 26.56 -5.45 4.42
CA ILE A 175 25.53 -5.34 5.44
C ILE A 175 25.48 -6.63 6.24
N LYS A 176 25.72 -6.56 7.55
CA LYS A 176 25.51 -7.66 8.48
C LYS A 176 24.02 -7.79 8.78
N LYS A 177 23.44 -8.95 8.50
CA LYS A 177 22.03 -9.27 8.80
C LYS A 177 21.96 -10.62 9.52
N GLY A 178 21.60 -10.59 10.79
CA GLY A 178 21.73 -11.75 11.69
C GLY A 178 23.19 -12.18 11.80
N ASN A 179 23.47 -13.47 11.60
CA ASN A 179 24.82 -14.05 11.70
C ASN A 179 25.58 -14.09 10.37
N SER A 180 25.16 -13.35 9.34
CA SER A 180 25.81 -13.37 8.02
C SER A 180 26.10 -11.97 7.50
N TYR A 181 27.25 -11.82 6.86
CA TYR A 181 27.69 -10.64 6.13
C TYR A 181 27.25 -10.74 4.69
N ARG A 182 26.47 -9.75 4.22
CA ARG A 182 25.89 -9.72 2.88
C ARG A 182 26.59 -8.66 2.06
N THR A 183 27.10 -9.02 0.89
CA THR A 183 27.57 -8.02 -0.08
C THR A 183 26.35 -7.48 -0.82
N VAL A 184 26.13 -6.17 -0.71
CA VAL A 184 24.91 -5.51 -1.19
C VAL A 184 25.30 -4.35 -2.10
N LEU A 185 24.76 -4.33 -3.32
CA LEU A 185 24.82 -3.17 -4.20
C LEU A 185 23.61 -2.29 -3.89
N MET A 186 23.86 -1.03 -3.53
CA MET A 186 22.85 -0.07 -3.06
C MET A 186 22.66 1.07 -4.06
N GLY A 187 21.68 1.94 -3.82
CA GLY A 187 21.47 3.18 -4.59
C GLY A 187 20.58 3.05 -5.82
N TYR A 188 19.86 1.94 -5.99
CA TYR A 188 18.94 1.79 -7.12
C TYR A 188 17.58 2.40 -6.77
N ASN A 189 17.14 3.40 -7.52
CA ASN A 189 15.89 4.12 -7.23
C ASN A 189 14.66 3.45 -7.86
N SER A 190 14.89 2.45 -8.72
CA SER A 190 13.82 1.67 -9.35
C SER A 190 14.19 0.20 -9.46
N LYS A 191 13.17 -0.66 -9.53
CA LYS A 191 13.35 -2.10 -9.76
C LYS A 191 14.03 -2.37 -11.10
N LEU A 192 13.67 -1.61 -12.13
CA LEU A 192 14.20 -1.76 -13.48
C LEU A 192 15.70 -1.48 -13.53
N GLU A 193 16.15 -0.43 -12.85
CA GLU A 193 17.57 -0.10 -12.73
C GLU A 193 18.35 -1.26 -12.07
N ALA A 194 17.82 -1.81 -10.97
CA ALA A 194 18.39 -2.97 -10.31
C ALA A 194 18.37 -4.23 -11.20
N GLU A 195 17.27 -4.48 -11.93
CA GLU A 195 17.13 -5.62 -12.86
C GLU A 195 18.12 -5.54 -14.03
N SER A 196 18.36 -4.34 -14.55
CA SER A 196 19.33 -4.11 -15.64
C SER A 196 20.76 -4.50 -15.22
N GLN A 197 21.13 -4.29 -13.96
CA GLN A 197 22.45 -4.65 -13.43
C GLN A 197 22.52 -6.07 -12.87
N LEU A 198 21.39 -6.68 -12.49
CA LEU A 198 21.36 -8.00 -11.88
C LEU A 198 22.01 -9.08 -12.75
N GLN A 199 21.83 -9.04 -14.07
CA GLN A 199 22.45 -10.02 -14.97
C GLN A 199 23.97 -9.94 -14.94
N LEU A 200 24.51 -8.72 -14.87
CA LEU A 200 25.95 -8.49 -14.75
C LEU A 200 26.48 -9.02 -13.42
N VAL A 201 25.77 -8.73 -12.32
CA VAL A 201 26.11 -9.21 -10.97
C VAL A 201 26.07 -10.74 -10.90
N LYS A 202 25.07 -11.37 -11.50
CA LYS A 202 24.96 -12.83 -11.58
C LYS A 202 26.13 -13.47 -12.31
N LYS A 203 26.58 -12.85 -13.40
CA LYS A 203 27.69 -13.36 -14.21
C LYS A 203 29.05 -13.13 -13.56
N GLN A 204 29.27 -11.97 -12.92
CA GLN A 204 30.60 -11.57 -12.44
C GLN A 204 30.85 -11.90 -10.97
N ILE A 205 29.81 -11.97 -10.14
CA ILE A 205 29.94 -12.16 -8.69
C ILE A 205 29.36 -13.49 -8.27
N ASN A 206 28.07 -13.71 -8.48
CA ASN A 206 27.37 -14.89 -7.96
C ASN A 206 26.06 -15.17 -8.70
N PRO A 207 25.87 -16.36 -9.31
CA PRO A 207 24.67 -16.68 -10.07
C PRO A 207 23.37 -16.67 -9.24
N THR A 208 23.47 -16.82 -7.92
CA THR A 208 22.33 -16.82 -6.99
C THR A 208 21.91 -15.43 -6.52
N SER A 209 22.50 -14.37 -7.07
CA SER A 209 22.17 -12.99 -6.71
C SER A 209 20.69 -12.67 -6.96
N TYR A 210 20.09 -11.83 -6.13
CA TYR A 210 18.68 -11.47 -6.21
C TYR A 210 18.43 -10.02 -5.78
N ILE A 211 17.30 -9.46 -6.21
CA ILE A 211 16.88 -8.10 -5.90
C ILE A 211 15.89 -8.11 -4.74
N VAL A 212 16.00 -7.11 -3.87
CA VAL A 212 15.05 -6.87 -2.77
C VAL A 212 14.78 -5.38 -2.62
N ARG A 213 13.62 -5.01 -2.08
CA ARG A 213 13.40 -3.65 -1.58
C ARG A 213 14.15 -3.46 -0.27
N LYS A 214 14.83 -2.33 -0.11
CA LYS A 214 15.59 -1.99 1.10
C LYS A 214 14.76 -2.19 2.37
N PHE A 215 13.62 -1.52 2.48
CA PHE A 215 12.80 -1.54 3.70
C PHE A 215 12.27 -2.93 4.05
N LEU A 216 11.84 -3.72 3.05
CA LEU A 216 11.37 -5.10 3.30
C LEU A 216 12.51 -6.04 3.71
N TRP A 217 13.72 -5.75 3.27
CA TRP A 217 14.88 -6.56 3.58
C TRP A 217 15.58 -6.10 4.86
N CYS A 218 15.52 -4.82 5.19
CA CYS A 218 16.16 -4.22 6.33
C CYS A 218 15.41 -2.96 6.78
N ASN A 219 14.90 -2.97 8.02
CA ASN A 219 14.08 -1.87 8.52
C ASN A 219 14.95 -0.64 8.84
N ALA A 220 16.13 -0.86 9.44
CA ALA A 220 17.07 0.19 9.73
C ALA A 220 18.51 -0.23 9.43
N ILE A 221 19.30 0.68 8.86
CA ILE A 221 20.72 0.49 8.61
C ILE A 221 21.50 1.39 9.57
N GLU A 222 22.34 0.80 10.41
CA GLU A 222 23.27 1.52 11.27
C GLU A 222 24.70 1.31 10.79
N LYS A 223 25.52 2.35 10.91
CA LYS A 223 26.94 2.26 10.57
C LYS A 223 27.71 1.77 11.80
N ASN A 224 28.41 0.65 11.64
CA ASN A 224 29.42 0.17 12.59
C ASN A 224 30.83 0.42 12.00
N ASP A 225 31.87 0.23 12.80
CA ASP A 225 33.26 0.54 12.43
C ASP A 225 33.77 -0.27 11.23
N GLU A 226 33.25 -1.48 11.01
CA GLU A 226 33.70 -2.40 9.95
C GLU A 226 32.69 -2.58 8.80
N CYS A 227 31.39 -2.43 9.07
CA CYS A 227 30.33 -2.66 8.08
C CYS A 227 29.01 -2.00 8.49
N LEU A 228 28.04 -2.01 7.59
CA LEU A 228 26.66 -1.62 7.90
C LEU A 228 25.95 -2.77 8.63
N VAL A 229 25.11 -2.46 9.60
CA VAL A 229 24.33 -3.45 10.37
C VAL A 229 22.86 -3.24 10.11
N CYS A 230 22.18 -4.32 9.74
CA CYS A 230 20.74 -4.35 9.58
C CYS A 230 20.04 -4.68 10.90
N LYS A 231 19.14 -3.80 11.34
CA LYS A 231 18.25 -4.00 12.50
C LYS A 231 16.79 -4.20 12.07
#